data_AF-A0A6M4AYH8-F1
#
_entry.id   AF-A0A6M4AYH8-F1
#
_cell.length_a   1.000
_cell.length_b   1.000
_cell.length_c   1.000
_cell.angle_alpha   90.00
_cell.angle_beta   90.00
_cell.angle_gamma   90.00
#
_symmetry.space_group_name_H-M   'P 1'
#
loop_
_entity.id
_entity.type
_entity.pdbx_description
1 polymer ?
#
loop_
_entity_poly.entity_id
_entity_poly.type
_entity_poly.pdbx_seq_one_letter_code
_entity_poly.pdbx_strand_id
1 'polypeptide(L)'
;MPFFNKINLIKKSIRSFYRGWLTSFGRVKNTFFTRPCKLKLFVPLLKTYSRILINNYTTRRSFSMLIYSFSLLIYSFSMLKAGASYAYFVRRSQKICAASSSCSSIKSFRLRYPGFCEEGASSSWGKLCKLRKESSSPPLENDKNELIHPWFITGFTDAEGSFMLHLEKEKNQDKISRVRPRFQIKLDIRDLSILKEIKAYFNDIGSINISNKECVYKVRSLKQIAIIISHFDKYILLSQKWADFELFKRIVNKLNNQKEEGLTYQDLEEIASIGLSLNLARSKLVRDIFPNITPVARPPLAKNRTIAHPEWIAGFVSGKGSFSIYASQSVNKPVSLSFRVFQYELEGEDEELLKLLSYFFTCSNLNYREDKKAVIFVIRKFEYINNNIIPFFYKHKIKGVKYKDFKDWSKAAKIIESKNHLTQGGLNEIRRIRKNMNSYRL
;
A
#
# COMPACT_ATOMS: atom_id res chain seq x y z
N MET A 1 15.89 -37.72 37.13
CA MET A 1 16.03 -38.74 36.06
C MET A 1 15.04 -38.67 34.85
N PRO A 2 14.20 -37.65 34.58
CA PRO A 2 13.37 -37.62 33.35
C PRO A 2 14.05 -36.96 32.12
N PHE A 3 15.18 -36.26 32.29
CA PHE A 3 15.82 -35.48 31.22
C PHE A 3 16.64 -36.33 30.24
N PHE A 4 17.35 -37.36 30.73
CA PHE A 4 18.15 -38.25 29.88
C PHE A 4 17.30 -39.14 28.96
N ASN A 5 16.10 -39.54 29.40
CA ASN A 5 15.17 -40.31 28.56
C ASN A 5 14.62 -39.49 27.38
N LYS A 6 14.43 -38.17 27.54
CA LYS A 6 14.06 -37.27 26.43
C LYS A 6 15.18 -37.15 25.37
N ILE A 7 16.45 -37.10 25.78
CA ILE A 7 17.59 -37.02 24.85
C ILE A 7 17.70 -38.29 24.00
N ASN A 8 17.50 -39.47 24.59
CA ASN A 8 17.54 -40.73 23.85
C ASN A 8 16.36 -40.89 22.89
N LEU A 9 15.16 -40.44 23.26
CA LEU A 9 14.01 -40.38 22.35
C LEU A 9 14.28 -39.47 21.14
N ILE A 10 14.87 -38.30 21.38
CA ILE A 10 15.19 -37.32 20.34
C ILE A 10 16.29 -37.86 19.40
N LYS A 11 17.34 -38.50 19.93
CA LYS A 11 18.38 -39.16 19.12
C LYS A 11 17.80 -40.29 18.24
N LYS A 12 16.84 -41.05 18.76
CA LYS A 12 16.16 -42.12 18.00
C LYS A 12 15.30 -41.55 16.87
N SER A 13 14.60 -40.44 17.13
CA SER A 13 13.77 -39.74 16.15
C SER A 13 14.62 -39.10 15.03
N ILE A 14 15.75 -38.49 15.36
CA ILE A 14 16.70 -37.92 14.38
C ILE A 14 17.33 -39.02 13.51
N ARG A 15 17.71 -40.17 14.08
CA ARG A 15 18.23 -41.31 13.30
C ARG A 15 17.16 -41.91 12.37
N SER A 16 15.91 -41.97 12.84
CA SER A 16 14.78 -42.43 12.02
C SER A 16 14.52 -41.47 10.84
N PHE A 17 14.51 -40.16 11.11
CA PHE A 17 14.39 -39.13 10.08
C PHE A 17 15.55 -39.18 9.07
N TYR A 18 16.79 -39.32 9.53
CA TYR A 18 17.96 -39.42 8.66
C TYR A 18 17.95 -40.68 7.79
N ARG A 19 17.49 -41.82 8.33
CA ARG A 19 17.29 -43.06 7.56
C ARG A 19 16.17 -42.92 6.53
N GLY A 20 15.03 -42.34 6.90
CA GLY A 20 13.91 -42.07 5.99
C GLY A 20 14.27 -41.06 4.89
N TRP A 21 15.12 -40.09 5.21
CA TRP A 21 15.67 -39.14 4.25
C TRP A 21 16.65 -39.81 3.29
N LEU A 22 17.56 -40.66 3.77
CA LEU A 22 18.50 -41.41 2.92
C LEU A 22 17.79 -42.42 1.99
N THR A 23 16.74 -43.10 2.43
CA THR A 23 15.94 -43.98 1.56
C THR A 23 15.15 -43.19 0.52
N SER A 24 14.60 -42.03 0.90
CA SER A 24 13.96 -41.11 -0.05
C SER A 24 14.96 -40.53 -1.06
N PHE A 25 16.18 -40.21 -0.62
CA PHE A 25 17.26 -39.72 -1.48
C PHE A 25 17.81 -40.82 -2.39
N GLY A 26 17.84 -42.08 -1.93
CA GLY A 26 18.15 -43.25 -2.75
C GLY A 26 17.16 -43.45 -3.89
N ARG A 27 15.86 -43.19 -3.67
CA ARG A 27 14.84 -43.19 -4.72
C ARG A 27 14.98 -42.02 -5.70
N VAL A 28 15.41 -40.85 -5.23
CA VAL A 28 15.71 -39.67 -6.07
C VAL A 28 16.98 -39.87 -6.91
N LYS A 29 17.95 -40.66 -6.42
CA LYS A 29 19.19 -40.99 -7.15
C LYS A 29 18.91 -41.67 -8.50
N ASN A 30 17.88 -42.51 -8.56
CA ASN A 30 17.49 -43.23 -9.78
C ASN A 30 16.65 -42.40 -10.77
N THR A 31 16.17 -41.22 -10.38
CA THR A 31 15.32 -40.36 -11.24
C THR A 31 15.98 -39.06 -11.67
N PHE A 32 17.08 -38.61 -11.04
CA PHE A 32 17.58 -37.23 -11.24
C PHE A 32 19.01 -37.06 -11.77
N PHE A 33 19.85 -38.10 -11.83
CA PHE A 33 21.26 -37.94 -12.18
C PHE A 33 21.72 -38.87 -13.31
N THR A 34 21.42 -38.51 -14.54
CA THR A 34 21.97 -39.16 -15.75
C THR A 34 23.31 -38.57 -16.21
N ARG A 35 23.91 -37.61 -15.47
CA ARG A 35 25.24 -37.06 -15.80
C ARG A 35 26.15 -36.92 -14.57
N PRO A 36 27.36 -37.53 -14.56
CA PRO A 36 28.26 -37.53 -13.40
C PRO A 36 28.80 -36.15 -13.00
N CYS A 37 28.76 -35.14 -13.90
CA CYS A 37 29.27 -33.80 -13.61
C CYS A 37 28.45 -33.01 -12.57
N LYS A 38 27.16 -33.28 -12.39
CA LYS A 38 26.32 -32.56 -11.39
C LYS A 38 26.52 -33.08 -9.96
N LEU A 39 27.02 -34.31 -9.78
CA LEU A 39 27.27 -34.89 -8.46
C LEU A 39 28.51 -34.27 -7.77
N LYS A 40 29.55 -33.92 -8.55
CA LYS A 40 30.80 -33.34 -8.03
C LYS A 40 30.62 -31.94 -7.40
N LEU A 41 29.63 -31.16 -7.85
CA LEU A 41 29.28 -29.84 -7.29
C LEU A 41 28.42 -29.92 -6.02
N PHE A 42 27.80 -31.08 -5.76
CA PHE A 42 26.81 -31.26 -4.71
C PHE A 42 27.42 -31.61 -3.35
N VAL A 43 28.48 -32.42 -3.37
CA VAL A 43 29.15 -32.94 -2.17
C VAL A 43 29.78 -31.84 -1.30
N PRO A 44 30.46 -30.81 -1.86
CA PRO A 44 31.01 -29.72 -1.05
C PRO A 44 29.91 -28.89 -0.37
N LEU A 45 28.80 -28.64 -1.07
CA LEU A 45 27.65 -27.89 -0.55
C LEU A 45 27.02 -28.60 0.64
N LEU A 46 26.78 -29.90 0.50
CA LEU A 46 26.18 -30.71 1.56
C LEU A 46 27.08 -30.79 2.79
N LYS A 47 28.42 -30.84 2.60
CA LYS A 47 29.40 -30.76 3.69
C LYS A 47 29.38 -29.40 4.40
N THR A 48 29.23 -28.30 3.67
CA THR A 48 29.13 -26.95 4.27
C THR A 48 27.86 -26.81 5.09
N TYR A 49 26.70 -27.23 4.55
CA TYR A 49 25.42 -27.14 5.26
C TYR A 49 25.34 -28.06 6.47
N SER A 50 25.88 -29.28 6.39
CA SER A 50 25.94 -30.19 7.53
C SER A 50 26.84 -29.65 8.64
N ARG A 51 27.96 -28.99 8.32
CA ARG A 51 28.78 -28.29 9.33
C ARG A 51 28.05 -27.12 9.99
N ILE A 52 27.30 -26.32 9.23
CA ILE A 52 26.49 -25.20 9.76
C ILE A 52 25.38 -25.71 10.69
N LEU A 53 24.70 -26.80 10.30
CA LEU A 53 23.67 -27.44 11.11
C LEU A 53 24.23 -28.02 12.42
N ILE A 54 25.36 -28.72 12.35
CA ILE A 54 26.02 -29.29 13.52
C ILE A 54 26.50 -28.17 14.47
N ASN A 55 27.18 -27.13 13.97
CA ASN A 55 27.66 -26.02 14.80
C ASN A 55 26.54 -25.23 15.48
N ASN A 56 25.42 -24.99 14.79
CA ASN A 56 24.29 -24.28 15.40
C ASN A 56 23.54 -25.13 16.44
N TYR A 57 23.53 -26.46 16.27
CA TYR A 57 22.90 -27.38 17.23
C TYR A 57 23.76 -27.58 18.48
N THR A 58 25.09 -27.64 18.35
CA THR A 58 26.02 -27.81 19.49
C THR A 58 26.19 -26.55 20.34
N THR A 59 25.96 -25.36 19.77
CA THR A 59 26.11 -24.06 20.47
C THR A 59 24.83 -23.53 21.13
N ARG A 60 23.78 -24.35 21.30
CA ARG A 60 22.47 -23.97 21.90
C ARG A 60 21.83 -22.71 21.26
N ARG A 61 22.00 -22.46 19.96
CA ARG A 61 21.25 -21.39 19.28
C ARG A 61 19.81 -21.82 19.01
N SER A 62 18.89 -20.84 19.03
CA SER A 62 17.43 -21.05 19.04
C SER A 62 16.95 -21.94 17.87
N PHE A 63 15.88 -22.70 18.12
CA PHE A 63 15.23 -23.57 17.12
C PHE A 63 14.85 -22.82 15.83
N SER A 64 14.64 -21.49 15.90
CA SER A 64 14.36 -20.65 14.73
C SER A 64 15.53 -20.55 13.76
N MET A 65 16.78 -20.58 14.23
CA MET A 65 17.97 -20.56 13.35
C MET A 65 18.09 -21.87 12.57
N LEU A 66 17.68 -22.98 13.17
CA LEU A 66 17.67 -24.28 12.51
C LEU A 66 16.61 -24.31 11.40
N ILE A 67 15.40 -23.82 11.69
CA ILE A 67 14.33 -23.65 10.69
C ILE A 67 14.79 -22.73 9.55
N TYR A 68 15.45 -21.61 9.86
CA TYR A 68 15.94 -20.68 8.84
C TYR A 68 16.98 -21.33 7.92
N SER A 69 17.93 -22.08 8.48
CA SER A 69 18.93 -22.82 7.70
C SER A 69 18.32 -23.91 6.82
N PHE A 70 17.25 -24.56 7.28
CA PHE A 70 16.52 -25.58 6.52
C PHE A 70 15.67 -24.96 5.39
N SER A 71 15.03 -23.83 5.64
CA SER A 71 14.29 -23.06 4.62
C SER A 71 15.22 -22.55 3.52
N LEU A 72 16.44 -22.12 3.89
CA LEU A 72 17.46 -21.71 2.94
C LEU A 72 17.92 -22.88 2.05
N LEU A 73 18.02 -24.08 2.64
CA LEU A 73 18.33 -25.30 1.92
C LEU A 73 17.24 -25.61 0.89
N ILE A 74 15.96 -25.63 1.29
CA ILE A 74 14.83 -25.90 0.39
C ILE A 74 14.77 -24.86 -0.75
N TYR A 75 14.99 -23.59 -0.44
CA TYR A 75 15.05 -22.53 -1.44
C TYR A 75 16.24 -22.68 -2.41
N SER A 76 17.39 -23.16 -1.91
CA SER A 76 18.53 -23.46 -2.80
C SER A 76 18.24 -24.62 -3.75
N PHE A 77 17.51 -25.64 -3.30
CA PHE A 77 17.07 -26.75 -4.16
C PHE A 77 16.05 -26.31 -5.22
N SER A 78 15.14 -25.39 -4.90
CA SER A 78 14.16 -24.89 -5.88
C SER A 78 14.81 -24.05 -6.98
N MET A 79 15.84 -23.26 -6.64
CA MET A 79 16.56 -22.42 -7.61
C MET A 79 17.47 -23.22 -8.54
N LEU A 80 18.04 -24.35 -8.08
CA LEU A 80 18.75 -25.29 -8.94
C LEU A 80 17.84 -25.96 -9.97
N LYS A 81 16.55 -26.14 -9.64
CA LYS A 81 15.52 -26.63 -10.55
C LYS A 81 15.20 -25.62 -11.66
N ALA A 82 15.48 -24.33 -11.44
CA ALA A 82 15.18 -23.22 -12.33
C ALA A 82 16.36 -22.82 -13.27
N GLY A 83 17.46 -23.57 -13.29
CA GLY A 83 18.57 -23.33 -14.23
C GLY A 83 19.46 -22.12 -13.91
N ALA A 84 19.38 -21.56 -12.70
CA ALA A 84 20.19 -20.40 -12.31
C ALA A 84 21.69 -20.73 -12.23
N SER A 85 22.54 -19.78 -12.64
CA SER A 85 24.01 -19.92 -12.64
C SER A 85 24.56 -20.27 -11.24
N TYR A 86 25.41 -21.30 -11.17
CA TYR A 86 26.07 -21.72 -9.93
C TYR A 86 26.92 -20.58 -9.30
N ALA A 87 27.50 -19.70 -10.12
CA ALA A 87 28.26 -18.54 -9.63
C ALA A 87 27.36 -17.51 -8.91
N TYR A 88 26.14 -17.30 -9.43
CA TYR A 88 25.13 -16.47 -8.77
C TYR A 88 24.70 -17.08 -7.43
N PHE A 89 24.58 -18.41 -7.39
CA PHE A 89 24.25 -19.16 -6.18
C PHE A 89 25.32 -19.01 -5.09
N VAL A 90 26.61 -19.19 -5.42
CA VAL A 90 27.72 -19.06 -4.46
C VAL A 90 27.81 -17.64 -3.91
N ARG A 91 27.68 -16.61 -4.77
CA ARG A 91 27.72 -15.21 -4.32
C ARG A 91 26.55 -14.87 -3.39
N ARG A 92 25.36 -15.40 -3.66
CA ARG A 92 24.17 -15.08 -2.85
C ARG A 92 24.15 -15.84 -1.52
N SER A 93 24.60 -17.09 -1.50
CA SER A 93 24.76 -17.86 -0.26
C SER A 93 25.87 -17.30 0.65
N GLN A 94 26.96 -16.80 0.09
CA GLN A 94 28.00 -16.07 0.83
C GLN A 94 27.47 -14.77 1.46
N LYS A 95 26.67 -13.98 0.72
CA LYS A 95 26.04 -12.76 1.27
C LYS A 95 25.08 -13.04 2.42
N ILE A 96 24.35 -14.16 2.35
CA ILE A 96 23.40 -14.55 3.41
C ILE A 96 24.14 -15.09 4.65
N CYS A 97 25.25 -15.80 4.47
CA CYS A 97 26.12 -16.21 5.59
C CYS A 97 26.80 -14.99 6.25
N ALA A 98 27.22 -14.00 5.46
CA ALA A 98 27.78 -12.75 5.99
C ALA A 98 26.74 -11.93 6.79
N ALA A 99 25.47 -11.96 6.37
CA ALA A 99 24.37 -11.27 7.07
C ALA A 99 23.95 -11.94 8.40
N SER A 100 24.42 -13.15 8.70
CA SER A 100 23.95 -13.97 9.83
C SER A 100 25.02 -14.22 10.91
N SER A 101 26.19 -13.57 10.85
CA SER A 101 27.18 -13.72 11.92
C SER A 101 27.95 -12.43 12.24
N SER A 102 27.80 -11.99 13.49
CA SER A 102 28.94 -11.52 14.28
C SER A 102 29.89 -12.71 14.45
N CYS A 103 30.82 -12.90 13.51
CA CYS A 103 31.89 -13.89 13.65
C CYS A 103 33.11 -13.48 12.83
N SER A 104 34.03 -12.79 13.49
CA SER A 104 35.39 -12.52 13.05
C SER A 104 36.24 -13.81 13.17
N SER A 105 36.06 -14.77 12.25
CA SER A 105 37.03 -15.87 12.02
C SER A 105 36.64 -16.79 10.86
N ILE A 106 36.57 -16.27 9.63
CA ILE A 106 36.75 -17.11 8.43
C ILE A 106 37.74 -16.39 7.51
N LYS A 107 39.03 -16.71 7.66
CA LYS A 107 40.08 -16.31 6.72
C LYS A 107 39.91 -17.09 5.41
N SER A 108 39.83 -16.33 4.32
CA SER A 108 40.12 -16.66 2.90
C SER A 108 39.96 -18.11 2.44
N PHE A 109 38.91 -18.37 1.65
CA PHE A 109 38.87 -19.51 0.72
C PHE A 109 38.99 -18.99 -0.72
N ARG A 110 40.16 -19.16 -1.35
CA ARG A 110 40.38 -18.93 -2.79
C ARG A 110 40.03 -20.21 -3.54
N LEU A 111 39.05 -20.17 -4.44
CA LEU A 111 38.79 -21.25 -5.41
C LEU A 111 39.34 -20.82 -6.77
N ARG A 112 40.27 -21.61 -7.33
CA ARG A 112 40.73 -21.46 -8.72
C ARG A 112 39.65 -21.97 -9.68
N TYR A 113 39.38 -21.20 -10.73
CA TYR A 113 38.54 -21.62 -11.86
C TYR A 113 39.37 -22.46 -12.84
N PRO A 114 38.84 -23.58 -13.37
CA PRO A 114 39.20 -24.05 -14.71
C PRO A 114 38.38 -23.26 -15.73
N GLY A 115 39.06 -22.61 -16.67
CA GLY A 115 38.43 -21.85 -17.75
C GLY A 115 37.64 -22.73 -18.70
N PHE A 116 36.60 -22.16 -19.32
CA PHE A 116 36.04 -22.69 -20.56
C PHE A 116 35.50 -21.54 -21.42
N CYS A 117 35.87 -21.60 -22.69
CA CYS A 117 35.86 -20.56 -23.71
C CYS A 117 34.47 -20.16 -24.20
N GLU A 118 34.39 -18.92 -24.68
CA GLU A 118 33.36 -18.44 -25.61
C GLU A 118 33.57 -19.07 -26.99
N GLU A 119 32.49 -19.54 -27.61
CA GLU A 119 32.40 -19.69 -29.06
C GLU A 119 31.09 -19.05 -29.53
N GLY A 120 31.22 -18.13 -30.49
CA GLY A 120 30.11 -17.52 -31.18
C GLY A 120 29.59 -18.41 -32.31
N ALA A 121 28.38 -18.12 -32.76
CA ALA A 121 27.92 -18.45 -34.08
C ALA A 121 26.90 -17.41 -34.55
N SER A 122 27.32 -16.59 -35.51
CA SER A 122 26.45 -15.85 -36.40
C SER A 122 25.77 -16.80 -37.38
N SER A 123 24.52 -16.54 -37.74
CA SER A 123 24.11 -16.16 -39.10
C SER A 123 22.71 -16.64 -39.49
N SER A 124 22.03 -15.73 -40.20
CA SER A 124 21.01 -15.96 -41.22
C SER A 124 19.66 -16.56 -40.80
N TRP A 125 18.68 -15.68 -40.59
CA TRP A 125 17.46 -15.66 -41.42
C TRP A 125 17.08 -14.21 -41.68
N GLY A 126 17.41 -13.73 -42.88
CA GLY A 126 16.90 -12.48 -43.39
C GLY A 126 15.47 -12.63 -43.93
N LYS A 127 14.77 -11.49 -43.94
CA LYS A 127 13.60 -11.16 -44.78
C LYS A 127 12.34 -12.00 -44.55
N LEU A 128 11.41 -11.42 -43.79
CA LEU A 128 9.99 -11.37 -44.17
C LEU A 128 9.24 -10.30 -43.35
N CYS A 129 8.40 -9.55 -44.06
CA CYS A 129 7.34 -8.65 -43.61
C CYS A 129 7.70 -7.18 -43.28
N LYS A 130 7.66 -6.36 -44.35
CA LYS A 130 7.10 -4.99 -44.33
C LYS A 130 5.64 -5.01 -43.85
N LEU A 131 5.21 -3.86 -43.29
CA LEU A 131 3.84 -3.42 -42.94
C LEU A 131 3.34 -3.74 -41.51
N ARG A 132 3.59 -2.82 -40.56
CA ARG A 132 2.52 -2.25 -39.72
C ARG A 132 3.01 -1.08 -38.84
N LYS A 133 2.27 0.02 -38.95
CA LYS A 133 2.04 1.15 -38.02
C LYS A 133 2.99 1.26 -36.82
N GLU A 134 3.70 2.38 -36.79
CA GLU A 134 4.29 2.95 -35.58
C GLU A 134 3.26 2.99 -34.45
N SER A 135 3.35 2.05 -33.50
CA SER A 135 2.89 2.27 -32.13
C SER A 135 4.11 2.66 -31.32
N SER A 136 4.21 3.94 -30.98
CA SER A 136 5.14 4.42 -29.98
C SER A 136 4.95 3.60 -28.70
N SER A 137 5.98 2.81 -28.37
CA SER A 137 6.12 2.30 -27.01
C SER A 137 6.34 3.52 -26.11
N PRO A 138 5.73 3.58 -24.90
CA PRO A 138 6.04 4.65 -23.98
C PRO A 138 7.54 4.54 -23.64
N PRO A 139 8.29 5.66 -23.61
CA PRO A 139 9.69 5.60 -23.23
C PRO A 139 9.80 5.06 -21.81
N LEU A 140 10.80 4.21 -21.60
CA LEU A 140 11.24 3.75 -20.29
C LEU A 140 11.34 4.95 -19.33
N GLU A 141 10.51 4.93 -18.28
CA GLU A 141 10.46 5.97 -17.25
C GLU A 141 11.86 6.12 -16.63
N ASN A 142 12.45 7.28 -16.89
CA ASN A 142 13.59 7.78 -16.15
C ASN A 142 13.04 8.24 -14.79
N ASP A 143 13.23 7.42 -13.75
CA ASP A 143 12.70 7.58 -12.39
C ASP A 143 13.38 8.78 -11.70
N LYS A 144 13.08 9.99 -12.17
CA LYS A 144 13.27 11.20 -11.39
C LYS A 144 12.26 11.13 -10.26
N ASN A 145 12.71 11.33 -9.02
CA ASN A 145 11.88 11.49 -7.82
C ASN A 145 10.96 12.72 -7.98
N GLU A 146 9.93 12.63 -8.82
CA GLU A 146 8.93 13.67 -8.94
C GLU A 146 8.10 13.68 -7.67
N LEU A 147 8.08 14.85 -7.01
CA LEU A 147 7.24 15.10 -5.85
C LEU A 147 5.77 14.83 -6.22
N ILE A 148 5.02 14.34 -5.24
CA ILE A 148 3.60 14.07 -5.40
C ILE A 148 2.85 15.35 -5.85
N HIS A 149 1.98 15.21 -6.85
CA HIS A 149 1.30 16.35 -7.45
C HIS A 149 0.39 17.05 -6.43
N PRO A 150 0.36 18.41 -6.35
CA PRO A 150 -0.46 19.14 -5.38
C PRO A 150 -1.95 18.79 -5.42
N TRP A 151 -2.53 18.75 -6.63
CA TRP A 151 -3.93 18.31 -6.82
C TRP A 151 -4.19 16.88 -6.36
N PHE A 152 -3.21 15.97 -6.44
CA PHE A 152 -3.35 14.62 -5.86
C PHE A 152 -3.52 14.72 -4.34
N ILE A 153 -2.69 15.51 -3.67
CA ILE A 153 -2.78 15.69 -2.22
C ILE A 153 -4.13 16.30 -1.84
N THR A 154 -4.62 17.26 -2.62
CA THR A 154 -5.95 17.85 -2.39
C THR A 154 -7.06 16.82 -2.51
N GLY A 155 -7.11 16.05 -3.60
CA GLY A 155 -8.10 14.98 -3.75
C GLY A 155 -7.98 13.89 -2.69
N PHE A 156 -6.76 13.50 -2.34
CA PHE A 156 -6.52 12.53 -1.28
C PHE A 156 -6.91 13.07 0.09
N THR A 157 -6.77 14.38 0.31
CA THR A 157 -7.25 15.04 1.53
C THR A 157 -8.77 15.08 1.57
N ASP A 158 -9.45 15.40 0.47
CA ASP A 158 -10.91 15.26 0.36
C ASP A 158 -11.38 13.84 0.73
N ALA A 159 -10.59 12.81 0.39
CA ALA A 159 -10.87 11.44 0.79
C ALA A 159 -10.57 11.11 2.27
N GLU A 160 -9.32 11.30 2.72
CA GLU A 160 -8.78 10.70 3.96
C GLU A 160 -8.30 11.74 5.00
N GLY A 161 -8.23 13.01 4.61
CA GLY A 161 -7.76 14.09 5.47
C GLY A 161 -8.79 14.53 6.51
N SER A 162 -8.31 15.20 7.56
CA SER A 162 -9.16 15.75 8.61
C SER A 162 -8.54 17.01 9.20
N PHE A 163 -9.35 18.07 9.29
CA PHE A 163 -9.05 19.30 10.01
C PHE A 163 -9.78 19.25 11.35
N MET A 164 -9.04 19.33 12.44
CA MET A 164 -9.61 19.13 13.78
C MET A 164 -9.16 20.21 14.74
N LEU A 165 -10.01 20.45 15.72
CA LEU A 165 -9.71 21.21 16.92
C LEU A 165 -9.66 20.28 18.12
N HIS A 166 -8.62 20.42 18.95
CA HIS A 166 -8.56 19.80 20.26
C HIS A 166 -8.46 20.87 21.34
N LEU A 167 -9.29 20.76 22.36
CA LEU A 167 -9.26 21.62 23.53
C LEU A 167 -8.77 20.80 24.72
N GLU A 168 -7.77 21.32 25.43
CA GLU A 168 -7.22 20.67 26.62
C GLU A 168 -7.73 21.37 27.87
N LYS A 169 -8.30 20.58 28.78
CA LYS A 169 -8.70 21.03 30.11
C LYS A 169 -7.47 21.25 30.99
N GLU A 170 -7.49 22.30 31.80
CA GLU A 170 -6.52 22.51 32.85
C GLU A 170 -6.66 21.46 33.96
N LYS A 171 -5.55 21.07 34.60
CA LYS A 171 -5.62 20.10 35.72
C LYS A 171 -6.35 20.77 36.88
N ASN A 172 -7.39 20.11 37.39
CA ASN A 172 -8.16 20.52 38.58
C ASN A 172 -8.97 21.82 38.43
N GLN A 173 -9.23 22.31 37.20
CA GLN A 173 -10.13 23.44 36.94
C GLN A 173 -11.01 23.18 35.72
N ASP A 174 -12.25 23.70 35.71
CA ASP A 174 -13.13 23.72 34.54
C ASP A 174 -12.76 24.85 33.59
N LYS A 175 -11.49 24.88 33.18
CA LYS A 175 -10.91 25.89 32.29
C LYS A 175 -10.20 25.24 31.12
N ILE A 176 -10.29 25.86 29.94
CA ILE A 176 -9.51 25.47 28.77
C ILE A 176 -8.09 26.02 28.94
N SER A 177 -7.11 25.13 29.01
CA SER A 177 -5.69 25.48 29.12
C SER A 177 -5.05 25.74 27.76
N ARG A 178 -5.44 24.98 26.72
CA ARG A 178 -4.82 25.05 25.40
C ARG A 178 -5.80 24.75 24.28
N VAL A 179 -5.69 25.53 23.22
CA VAL A 179 -6.37 25.32 21.94
C VAL A 179 -5.36 24.75 20.95
N ARG A 180 -5.62 23.54 20.44
CA ARG A 180 -4.68 22.81 19.57
C ARG A 180 -5.36 22.43 18.25
N PRO A 181 -5.29 23.28 17.22
CA PRO A 181 -5.65 22.87 15.87
C PRO A 181 -4.69 21.77 15.38
N ARG A 182 -5.22 20.82 14.61
CA ARG A 182 -4.47 19.71 14.04
C ARG A 182 -5.02 19.35 12.66
N PHE A 183 -4.12 19.35 11.67
CA PHE A 183 -4.35 18.62 10.42
C PHE A 183 -3.83 17.19 10.56
N GLN A 184 -4.57 16.21 10.02
CA GLN A 184 -4.11 14.83 10.00
C GLN A 184 -4.60 14.04 8.79
N ILE A 185 -3.87 12.96 8.48
CA ILE A 185 -4.30 11.88 7.60
C ILE A 185 -3.99 10.57 8.32
N LYS A 186 -5.01 9.71 8.48
CA LYS A 186 -4.90 8.41 9.15
C LYS A 186 -5.17 7.31 8.13
N LEU A 187 -4.23 6.37 7.98
CA LEU A 187 -4.32 5.26 7.02
C LEU A 187 -3.95 3.92 7.67
N ASP A 188 -4.25 2.83 6.97
CA ASP A 188 -3.67 1.51 7.24
C ASP A 188 -2.15 1.55 7.03
N ILE A 189 -1.39 0.79 7.82
CA ILE A 189 0.07 0.75 7.77
C ILE A 189 0.62 0.37 6.38
N ARG A 190 -0.15 -0.39 5.59
CA ARG A 190 0.23 -0.76 4.22
C ARG A 190 0.35 0.43 3.27
N ASP A 191 -0.27 1.56 3.62
CA ASP A 191 -0.24 2.82 2.88
C ASP A 191 0.68 3.89 3.50
N LEU A 192 1.57 3.49 4.43
CA LEU A 192 2.57 4.37 5.05
C LEU A 192 3.42 5.15 4.04
N SER A 193 3.70 4.57 2.87
CA SER A 193 4.47 5.24 1.83
C SER A 193 3.79 6.52 1.34
N ILE A 194 2.45 6.54 1.24
CA ILE A 194 1.69 7.73 0.85
C ILE A 194 1.92 8.85 1.85
N LEU A 195 1.89 8.55 3.16
CA LEU A 195 2.13 9.55 4.20
C LEU A 195 3.55 10.11 4.15
N LYS A 196 4.54 9.27 3.81
CA LYS A 196 5.94 9.72 3.63
C LYS A 196 6.07 10.66 2.43
N GLU A 197 5.43 10.35 1.30
CA GLU A 197 5.41 11.20 0.11
C GLU A 197 4.72 12.55 0.38
N ILE A 198 3.56 12.54 1.04
CA ILE A 198 2.85 13.77 1.44
C ILE A 198 3.70 14.60 2.40
N LYS A 199 4.34 13.97 3.38
CA LYS A 199 5.23 14.67 4.30
C LYS A 199 6.42 15.31 3.57
N ALA A 200 7.06 14.58 2.65
CA ALA A 200 8.16 15.10 1.84
C ALA A 200 7.73 16.30 0.98
N TYR A 201 6.53 16.26 0.38
CA TYR A 201 5.95 17.39 -0.35
C TYR A 201 5.81 18.64 0.50
N PHE A 202 5.38 18.49 1.76
CA PHE A 202 5.28 19.62 2.69
C PHE A 202 6.62 19.95 3.37
N ASN A 203 7.76 19.68 2.73
CA ASN A 203 9.10 19.95 3.26
C ASN A 203 9.34 19.33 4.64
N ASP A 204 8.90 18.07 4.82
CA ASP A 204 9.10 17.27 6.02
C ASP A 204 8.51 17.85 7.33
N ILE A 205 7.53 18.76 7.23
CA ILE A 205 6.80 19.25 8.40
C ILE A 205 5.95 18.16 9.06
N GLY A 206 5.52 18.41 10.30
CA GLY A 206 4.71 17.45 11.06
C GLY A 206 5.44 16.14 11.40
N SER A 207 4.66 15.16 11.84
CA SER A 207 5.17 13.86 12.31
C SER A 207 4.29 12.72 11.82
N ILE A 208 4.90 11.57 11.54
CA ILE A 208 4.18 10.33 11.26
C ILE A 208 4.31 9.42 12.48
N ASN A 209 3.18 9.03 13.06
CA ASN A 209 3.10 8.06 14.14
C ASN A 209 2.60 6.74 13.58
N ILE A 210 3.23 5.64 14.00
CA ILE A 210 2.85 4.28 13.61
C ILE A 210 2.38 3.57 14.89
N SER A 211 1.24 2.90 14.81
CA SER A 211 0.69 2.09 15.90
C SER A 211 -0.03 0.88 15.32
N ASN A 212 0.36 -0.33 15.75
CA ASN A 212 -0.24 -1.59 15.30
C ASN A 212 -0.39 -1.69 13.77
N LYS A 213 -1.62 -1.49 13.26
CA LYS A 213 -2.00 -1.59 11.85
C LYS A 213 -2.32 -0.24 11.21
N GLU A 214 -2.04 0.85 11.91
CA GLU A 214 -2.38 2.20 11.48
C GLU A 214 -1.15 3.11 11.45
N CYS A 215 -1.17 4.07 10.55
CA CYS A 215 -0.22 5.16 10.51
C CYS A 215 -0.96 6.50 10.41
N VAL A 216 -0.44 7.52 11.10
CA VAL A 216 -1.09 8.83 11.21
C VAL A 216 -0.06 9.92 10.95
N TYR A 217 -0.23 10.65 9.87
CA TYR A 217 0.47 11.90 9.63
C TYR A 217 -0.29 13.02 10.36
N LYS A 218 0.43 13.85 11.12
CA LYS A 218 -0.17 14.96 11.86
C LYS A 218 0.71 16.21 11.84
N VAL A 219 0.08 17.37 11.65
CA VAL A 219 0.70 18.70 11.75
C VAL A 219 -0.02 19.47 12.84
N ARG A 220 0.73 20.01 13.82
CA ARG A 220 0.17 20.64 15.05
C ARG A 220 0.75 22.02 15.36
N SER A 221 1.96 22.32 14.89
CA SER A 221 2.57 23.63 15.10
C SER A 221 1.84 24.68 14.26
N LEU A 222 1.43 25.81 14.85
CA LEU A 222 0.74 26.88 14.11
C LEU A 222 1.57 27.37 12.91
N LYS A 223 2.89 27.51 13.08
CA LYS A 223 3.83 27.86 12.00
C LYS A 223 3.79 26.85 10.84
N GLN A 224 3.71 25.55 11.15
CA GLN A 224 3.63 24.50 10.12
C GLN A 224 2.23 24.38 9.52
N ILE A 225 1.19 24.65 10.31
CA ILE A 225 -0.20 24.69 9.83
C ILE A 225 -0.39 25.82 8.81
N ALA A 226 0.32 26.94 8.94
CA ALA A 226 0.28 28.00 7.91
C ALA A 226 0.68 27.49 6.51
N ILE A 227 1.61 26.54 6.42
CA ILE A 227 1.99 25.89 5.15
C ILE A 227 0.84 25.04 4.61
N ILE A 228 0.15 24.31 5.50
CA ILE A 228 -1.05 23.54 5.14
C ILE A 228 -2.16 24.45 4.63
N ILE A 229 -2.40 25.58 5.31
CA ILE A 229 -3.39 26.59 4.89
C ILE A 229 -3.03 27.16 3.52
N SER A 230 -1.77 27.56 3.30
CA SER A 230 -1.32 28.09 2.02
C SER A 230 -1.54 27.10 0.86
N HIS A 231 -1.36 25.80 1.09
CA HIS A 231 -1.67 24.78 0.09
C HIS A 231 -3.16 24.74 -0.26
N PHE A 232 -4.05 24.67 0.72
CA PHE A 232 -5.49 24.54 0.48
C PHE A 232 -6.18 25.83 0.03
N ASP A 233 -5.56 26.99 0.30
CA ASP A 233 -5.94 28.26 -0.31
C ASP A 233 -5.68 28.27 -1.83
N LYS A 234 -4.59 27.61 -2.26
CA LYS A 234 -4.23 27.50 -3.68
C LYS A 234 -4.92 26.34 -4.39
N TYR A 235 -5.08 25.21 -3.71
CA TYR A 235 -5.64 23.97 -4.25
C TYR A 235 -6.90 23.59 -3.47
N ILE A 236 -8.01 24.18 -3.90
CA ILE A 236 -9.31 24.16 -3.23
C ILE A 236 -9.84 22.72 -3.10
N LEU A 237 -10.29 22.38 -1.89
CA LEU A 237 -11.02 21.14 -1.59
C LEU A 237 -12.42 21.19 -2.19
N LEU A 238 -12.90 20.05 -2.70
CA LEU A 238 -14.19 19.98 -3.38
C LEU A 238 -15.30 19.38 -2.51
N SER A 239 -14.98 18.64 -1.44
CA SER A 239 -16.00 18.04 -0.55
C SER A 239 -16.44 19.00 0.57
N GLN A 240 -17.35 18.54 1.44
CA GLN A 240 -17.70 19.22 2.71
C GLN A 240 -16.51 19.56 3.58
N LYS A 241 -15.37 18.90 3.36
CA LYS A 241 -14.12 19.17 4.05
C LYS A 241 -13.55 20.56 3.78
N TRP A 242 -13.98 21.20 2.68
CA TRP A 242 -13.68 22.61 2.47
C TRP A 242 -14.28 23.49 3.57
N ALA A 243 -15.52 23.23 3.99
CA ALA A 243 -16.13 23.97 5.08
C ALA A 243 -15.38 23.73 6.40
N ASP A 244 -14.93 22.49 6.66
CA ASP A 244 -14.07 22.19 7.80
C ASP A 244 -12.75 22.96 7.74
N PHE A 245 -12.13 23.03 6.55
CA PHE A 245 -10.91 23.79 6.32
C PHE A 245 -11.08 25.28 6.59
N GLU A 246 -12.17 25.90 6.11
CA GLU A 246 -12.44 27.32 6.34
C GLU A 246 -12.66 27.64 7.82
N LEU A 247 -13.44 26.82 8.53
CA LEU A 247 -13.65 26.96 9.98
C LEU A 247 -12.33 26.76 10.75
N PHE A 248 -11.54 25.75 10.35
CA PHE A 248 -10.21 25.50 10.90
C PHE A 248 -9.26 26.69 10.68
N LYS A 249 -9.25 27.29 9.49
CA LYS A 249 -8.45 28.47 9.13
C LYS A 249 -8.84 29.68 9.99
N ARG A 250 -10.14 29.91 10.23
CA ARG A 250 -10.61 30.97 11.14
C ARG A 250 -10.03 30.83 12.55
N ILE A 251 -10.07 29.61 13.11
CA ILE A 251 -9.47 29.33 14.42
C ILE A 251 -7.96 29.62 14.41
N VAL A 252 -7.23 29.12 13.40
CA VAL A 252 -5.77 29.33 13.31
C VAL A 252 -5.42 30.81 13.19
N ASN A 253 -6.16 31.57 12.37
CA ASN A 253 -5.94 33.01 12.24
C ASN A 253 -6.16 33.73 13.58
N LYS A 254 -7.21 33.36 14.32
CA LYS A 254 -7.48 33.90 15.65
C LYS A 254 -6.35 33.60 16.65
N LEU A 255 -5.81 32.38 16.61
CA LEU A 255 -4.66 31.99 17.43
C LEU A 255 -3.37 32.74 17.06
N ASN A 256 -3.16 33.04 15.78
CA ASN A 256 -1.99 33.80 15.33
C ASN A 256 -2.08 35.29 15.67
N ASN A 257 -3.28 35.84 15.76
CA ASN A 257 -3.54 37.26 16.04
C ASN A 257 -3.80 37.54 17.54
N GLN A 258 -3.65 36.55 18.41
CA GLN A 258 -3.87 36.73 19.84
C GLN A 258 -2.88 37.75 20.43
N LYS A 259 -3.34 38.53 21.41
CA LYS A 259 -2.51 39.49 22.13
C LYS A 259 -1.52 38.76 23.05
N GLU A 260 -0.53 39.48 23.58
CA GLU A 260 0.46 38.92 24.51
C GLU A 260 -0.18 38.31 25.77
N GLU A 261 -1.34 38.84 26.18
CA GLU A 261 -2.15 38.36 27.31
C GLU A 261 -2.83 37.00 27.05
N GLY A 262 -2.79 36.49 25.82
CA GLY A 262 -3.39 35.23 25.41
C GLY A 262 -4.86 35.35 24.98
N LEU A 263 -5.58 34.21 25.01
CA LEU A 263 -6.98 34.13 24.64
C LEU A 263 -7.89 34.53 25.81
N THR A 264 -8.80 35.48 25.55
CA THR A 264 -9.85 35.85 26.49
C THR A 264 -10.94 34.78 26.58
N TYR A 265 -11.83 34.88 27.56
CA TYR A 265 -13.02 34.03 27.63
C TYR A 265 -13.88 34.12 26.36
N GLN A 266 -14.08 35.34 25.85
CA GLN A 266 -14.83 35.58 24.61
C GLN A 266 -14.13 34.93 23.39
N ASP A 267 -12.79 34.97 23.34
CA ASP A 267 -12.04 34.28 22.29
C ASP A 267 -12.22 32.77 22.35
N LEU A 268 -12.22 32.20 23.55
CA LEU A 268 -12.43 30.77 23.77
C LEU A 268 -13.86 30.35 23.45
N GLU A 269 -14.85 31.18 23.79
CA GLU A 269 -16.25 30.98 23.42
C GLU A 269 -16.41 30.98 21.90
N GLU A 270 -15.85 31.95 21.19
CA GLU A 270 -15.89 31.99 19.73
C GLU A 270 -15.23 30.74 19.10
N ILE A 271 -14.03 30.37 19.58
CA ILE A 271 -13.32 29.16 19.13
C ILE A 271 -14.15 27.90 19.41
N ALA A 272 -14.80 27.82 20.57
CA ALA A 272 -15.66 26.69 20.91
C ALA A 272 -16.90 26.63 20.00
N SER A 273 -17.53 27.78 19.71
CA SER A 273 -18.67 27.89 18.79
C SER A 273 -18.30 27.41 17.38
N ILE A 274 -17.14 27.81 16.85
CA ILE A 274 -16.62 27.30 15.58
C ILE A 274 -16.31 25.80 15.68
N GLY A 275 -15.69 25.37 16.79
CA GLY A 275 -15.31 23.99 17.04
C GLY A 275 -16.49 23.01 17.12
N LEU A 276 -17.66 23.47 17.56
CA LEU A 276 -18.89 22.66 17.57
C LEU A 276 -19.35 22.31 16.16
N SER A 277 -19.13 23.19 15.20
CA SER A 277 -19.40 22.96 13.77
C SER A 277 -18.31 22.15 13.06
N LEU A 278 -17.22 21.83 13.78
CA LEU A 278 -16.17 20.90 13.36
C LEU A 278 -16.37 19.56 14.07
N ASN A 279 -15.44 19.20 14.97
CA ASN A 279 -15.39 17.90 15.63
C ASN A 279 -15.69 17.94 17.13
N LEU A 280 -16.09 19.11 17.68
CA LEU A 280 -16.33 19.26 19.12
C LEU A 280 -17.78 19.11 19.54
N ALA A 281 -18.72 18.82 18.63
CA ALA A 281 -20.15 18.67 18.94
C ALA A 281 -20.47 17.76 20.14
N ARG A 282 -19.61 16.76 20.40
CA ARG A 282 -19.77 15.81 21.53
C ARG A 282 -18.86 16.09 22.73
N SER A 283 -18.10 17.18 22.71
CA SER A 283 -17.15 17.52 23.76
C SER A 283 -17.86 17.81 25.08
N LYS A 284 -17.57 17.02 26.12
CA LYS A 284 -18.08 17.27 27.47
C LYS A 284 -17.52 18.60 28.01
N LEU A 285 -16.22 18.85 27.80
CA LEU A 285 -15.55 20.08 28.23
C LEU A 285 -16.24 21.34 27.71
N VAL A 286 -16.65 21.35 26.44
CA VAL A 286 -17.33 22.52 25.85
C VAL A 286 -18.70 22.72 26.49
N ARG A 287 -19.47 21.64 26.70
CA ARG A 287 -20.80 21.71 27.34
C ARG A 287 -20.73 22.19 28.78
N ASP A 288 -19.72 21.76 29.52
CA ASP A 288 -19.55 22.12 30.93
C ASP A 288 -19.14 23.61 31.08
N ILE A 289 -18.30 24.14 30.17
CA ILE A 289 -17.81 25.53 30.24
C ILE A 289 -18.76 26.52 29.56
N PHE A 290 -19.37 26.12 28.44
CA PHE A 290 -20.25 26.96 27.63
C PHE A 290 -21.60 26.24 27.39
N PRO A 291 -22.52 26.23 28.36
CA PRO A 291 -23.74 25.41 28.27
C PRO A 291 -24.74 25.89 27.22
N ASN A 292 -24.77 27.19 26.91
CA ASN A 292 -25.75 27.82 26.02
C ASN A 292 -25.14 28.26 24.67
N ILE A 293 -23.95 27.75 24.35
CA ILE A 293 -23.25 28.14 23.13
C ILE A 293 -23.93 27.55 21.90
N THR A 294 -24.04 28.37 20.86
CA THR A 294 -24.59 27.95 19.57
C THR A 294 -23.45 27.71 18.57
N PRO A 295 -23.53 26.65 17.73
CA PRO A 295 -22.53 26.40 16.70
C PRO A 295 -22.60 27.43 15.57
N VAL A 296 -21.44 27.84 15.03
CA VAL A 296 -21.38 28.71 13.85
C VAL A 296 -21.94 27.99 12.62
N ALA A 297 -22.74 28.67 11.80
CA ALA A 297 -23.20 28.10 10.53
C ALA A 297 -22.02 27.69 9.63
N ARG A 298 -22.07 26.47 9.09
CA ARG A 298 -21.05 25.99 8.15
C ARG A 298 -21.13 26.81 6.85
N PRO A 299 -19.99 27.25 6.28
CA PRO A 299 -20.01 27.96 5.01
C PRO A 299 -20.51 27.03 3.89
N PRO A 300 -21.46 27.47 3.04
CA PRO A 300 -22.01 26.64 1.99
C PRO A 300 -20.99 26.42 0.88
N LEU A 301 -21.02 25.24 0.25
CA LEU A 301 -20.17 24.98 -0.91
C LEU A 301 -20.66 25.76 -2.14
N ALA A 302 -19.72 26.21 -2.97
CA ALA A 302 -20.07 26.87 -4.23
C ALA A 302 -20.87 25.93 -5.14
N LYS A 303 -21.95 26.44 -5.75
CA LYS A 303 -22.85 25.63 -6.60
C LYS A 303 -22.20 25.14 -7.89
N ASN A 304 -21.31 25.94 -8.49
CA ASN A 304 -20.71 25.67 -9.81
C ASN A 304 -19.27 25.15 -9.71
N ARG A 305 -18.98 24.25 -8.76
CA ARG A 305 -17.65 23.65 -8.63
C ARG A 305 -17.34 22.75 -9.82
N THR A 306 -16.08 22.73 -10.22
CA THR A 306 -15.57 21.82 -11.26
C THR A 306 -14.26 21.18 -10.80
N ILE A 307 -13.93 20.03 -11.36
CA ILE A 307 -12.65 19.38 -11.11
C ILE A 307 -11.59 20.12 -11.92
N ALA A 308 -10.76 20.91 -11.24
CA ALA A 308 -9.73 21.73 -11.87
C ALA A 308 -8.58 20.93 -12.50
N HIS A 309 -8.34 19.69 -12.04
CA HIS A 309 -7.23 18.88 -12.53
C HIS A 309 -7.46 17.37 -12.32
N PRO A 310 -7.08 16.51 -13.28
CA PRO A 310 -7.30 15.05 -13.20
C PRO A 310 -6.57 14.37 -12.04
N GLU A 311 -5.44 14.92 -11.58
CA GLU A 311 -4.74 14.40 -10.40
C GLU A 311 -5.57 14.48 -9.12
N TRP A 312 -6.53 15.42 -9.04
CA TRP A 312 -7.48 15.44 -7.92
C TRP A 312 -8.30 14.15 -7.89
N ILE A 313 -8.75 13.64 -9.05
CA ILE A 313 -9.48 12.37 -9.14
C ILE A 313 -8.57 11.21 -8.74
N ALA A 314 -7.32 11.20 -9.19
CA ALA A 314 -6.37 10.15 -8.79
C ALA A 314 -6.16 10.12 -7.26
N GLY A 315 -6.01 11.30 -6.63
CA GLY A 315 -5.96 11.44 -5.19
C GLY A 315 -7.23 10.95 -4.50
N PHE A 316 -8.39 11.46 -4.91
CA PHE A 316 -9.68 11.12 -4.30
C PHE A 316 -10.00 9.63 -4.42
N VAL A 317 -9.79 9.04 -5.60
CA VAL A 317 -9.97 7.62 -5.86
C VAL A 317 -8.97 6.76 -5.09
N SER A 318 -7.76 7.26 -4.80
CA SER A 318 -6.78 6.55 -3.96
C SER A 318 -7.26 6.34 -2.52
N GLY A 319 -8.18 7.16 -2.00
CA GLY A 319 -8.88 6.90 -0.74
C GLY A 319 -10.23 6.20 -0.96
N LYS A 320 -11.15 6.87 -1.66
CA LYS A 320 -12.58 6.48 -1.77
C LYS A 320 -12.93 5.50 -2.91
N GLY A 321 -11.99 5.20 -3.79
CA GLY A 321 -12.22 4.34 -4.96
C GLY A 321 -12.28 2.85 -4.64
N SER A 322 -12.88 2.06 -5.54
CA SER A 322 -12.90 0.60 -5.48
C SER A 322 -12.92 -0.02 -6.86
N PHE A 323 -12.08 -1.05 -7.05
CA PHE A 323 -11.99 -1.84 -8.27
C PHE A 323 -12.45 -3.27 -7.97
N SER A 324 -13.56 -3.67 -8.57
CA SER A 324 -14.23 -4.94 -8.25
C SER A 324 -14.39 -5.83 -9.47
N ILE A 325 -14.20 -7.13 -9.26
CA ILE A 325 -14.45 -8.20 -10.22
C ILE A 325 -15.63 -9.02 -9.71
N TYR A 326 -16.64 -9.17 -10.56
CA TYR A 326 -17.77 -10.07 -10.35
C TYR A 326 -17.60 -11.26 -11.29
N ALA A 327 -17.38 -12.44 -10.72
CA ALA A 327 -17.22 -13.68 -11.47
C ALA A 327 -17.89 -14.82 -10.71
N SER A 328 -18.66 -15.64 -11.43
CA SER A 328 -19.36 -16.81 -10.89
C SER A 328 -18.48 -18.07 -10.92
N GLN A 329 -19.02 -19.22 -10.50
CA GLN A 329 -18.36 -20.51 -10.67
C GLN A 329 -18.46 -21.09 -12.09
N SER A 330 -19.53 -20.76 -12.82
CA SER A 330 -19.81 -21.27 -14.16
C SER A 330 -19.38 -20.26 -15.23
N VAL A 331 -18.83 -20.77 -16.34
CA VAL A 331 -18.48 -20.02 -17.55
C VAL A 331 -19.70 -19.43 -18.26
N ASN A 332 -20.89 -20.00 -18.04
CA ASN A 332 -22.13 -19.53 -18.66
C ASN A 332 -22.71 -18.28 -17.98
N LYS A 333 -22.16 -17.87 -16.83
CA LYS A 333 -22.57 -16.63 -16.16
C LYS A 333 -21.59 -15.51 -16.49
N PRO A 334 -22.07 -14.27 -16.68
CA PRO A 334 -21.22 -13.17 -17.09
C PRO A 334 -20.16 -12.84 -16.03
N VAL A 335 -18.96 -12.54 -16.51
CA VAL A 335 -17.94 -11.84 -15.73
C VAL A 335 -18.11 -10.34 -15.96
N SER A 336 -18.11 -9.54 -14.90
CA SER A 336 -18.18 -8.09 -15.02
C SER A 336 -17.17 -7.38 -14.13
N LEU A 337 -16.75 -6.22 -14.60
CA LEU A 337 -15.89 -5.30 -13.85
C LEU A 337 -16.74 -4.13 -13.35
N SER A 338 -16.38 -3.61 -12.18
CA SER A 338 -17.02 -2.41 -11.64
C SER A 338 -15.96 -1.50 -11.02
N PHE A 339 -15.92 -0.27 -11.52
CA PHE A 339 -15.24 0.85 -10.87
C PHE A 339 -16.27 1.62 -10.04
N ARG A 340 -15.92 1.93 -8.79
CA ARG A 340 -16.81 2.65 -7.87
C ARG A 340 -16.04 3.70 -7.09
N VAL A 341 -16.73 4.78 -6.75
CA VAL A 341 -16.27 5.76 -5.76
C VAL A 341 -17.38 5.96 -4.74
N PHE A 342 -17.03 5.82 -3.46
CA PHE A 342 -17.98 5.90 -2.36
C PHE A 342 -17.83 7.23 -1.64
N GLN A 343 -18.94 7.87 -1.32
CA GLN A 343 -18.97 8.94 -0.34
C GLN A 343 -19.98 8.56 0.75
N TYR A 344 -19.54 8.70 1.99
CA TYR A 344 -20.29 8.37 3.20
C TYR A 344 -20.56 9.67 3.95
N GLU A 345 -21.63 9.69 4.75
CA GLU A 345 -22.03 10.82 5.61
C GLU A 345 -22.84 11.90 4.87
N LEU A 346 -24.04 11.49 4.43
CA LEU A 346 -25.01 12.32 3.72
C LEU A 346 -25.47 13.55 4.52
N GLU A 347 -24.83 14.68 4.27
CA GLU A 347 -25.56 15.94 4.09
C GLU A 347 -25.75 16.12 2.57
N GLY A 348 -26.90 16.63 2.10
CA GLY A 348 -27.34 16.55 0.69
C GLY A 348 -26.35 17.03 -0.38
N GLU A 349 -25.29 17.73 0.02
CA GLU A 349 -24.20 18.23 -0.81
C GLU A 349 -23.16 17.16 -1.23
N ASP A 350 -23.15 15.97 -0.62
CA ASP A 350 -22.25 14.86 -1.02
C ASP A 350 -22.61 14.24 -2.39
N GLU A 351 -23.89 14.32 -2.78
CA GLU A 351 -24.34 13.91 -4.11
C GLU A 351 -23.72 14.80 -5.20
N GLU A 352 -23.65 16.11 -4.95
CA GLU A 352 -23.07 17.09 -5.85
C GLU A 352 -21.58 16.82 -6.10
N LEU A 353 -20.83 16.38 -5.08
CA LEU A 353 -19.43 15.99 -5.26
C LEU A 353 -19.27 14.84 -6.25
N LEU A 354 -20.10 13.79 -6.15
CA LEU A 354 -20.03 12.66 -7.07
C LEU A 354 -20.61 12.98 -8.46
N LYS A 355 -21.52 13.95 -8.58
CA LYS A 355 -21.93 14.52 -9.89
C LYS A 355 -20.74 15.12 -10.64
N LEU A 356 -19.77 15.71 -9.95
CA LEU A 356 -18.54 16.20 -10.60
C LEU A 356 -17.79 15.07 -11.34
N LEU A 357 -17.75 13.86 -10.77
CA LEU A 357 -17.15 12.70 -11.44
C LEU A 357 -17.97 12.27 -12.66
N SER A 358 -19.30 12.30 -12.56
CA SER A 358 -20.21 12.03 -13.67
C SER A 358 -20.00 13.00 -14.84
N TYR A 359 -19.86 14.30 -14.56
CA TYR A 359 -19.56 15.30 -15.57
C TYR A 359 -18.17 15.09 -16.18
N PHE A 360 -17.14 14.87 -15.34
CA PHE A 360 -15.77 14.67 -15.80
C PHE A 360 -15.63 13.44 -16.72
N PHE A 361 -16.22 12.30 -16.32
CA PHE A 361 -16.21 11.08 -17.11
C PHE A 361 -17.34 11.06 -18.17
N THR A 362 -18.09 12.15 -18.36
CA THR A 362 -19.22 12.20 -19.31
C THR A 362 -20.14 10.97 -19.20
N CYS A 363 -20.41 10.51 -17.97
CA CYS A 363 -21.12 9.27 -17.67
C CYS A 363 -22.22 9.50 -16.63
N SER A 364 -23.42 8.96 -16.86
CA SER A 364 -24.63 9.27 -16.06
C SER A 364 -24.90 8.33 -14.87
N ASN A 365 -23.95 7.51 -14.44
CA ASN A 365 -24.22 6.41 -13.50
C ASN A 365 -23.92 6.77 -12.03
N LEU A 366 -24.89 7.41 -11.36
CA LEU A 366 -24.92 7.56 -9.91
C LEU A 366 -25.95 6.61 -9.29
N ASN A 367 -25.55 5.91 -8.24
CA ASN A 367 -26.44 5.04 -7.47
C ASN A 367 -26.44 5.51 -6.02
N TYR A 368 -27.64 5.78 -5.49
CA TYR A 368 -27.83 6.03 -4.07
C TYR A 368 -28.04 4.71 -3.31
N ARG A 369 -27.44 4.59 -2.12
CA ARG A 369 -27.65 3.46 -1.20
C ARG A 369 -28.10 3.97 0.16
N GLU A 370 -29.40 3.93 0.36
CA GLU A 370 -30.05 4.34 1.60
C GLU A 370 -29.62 3.48 2.79
N ASP A 371 -29.52 2.15 2.58
CA ASP A 371 -29.11 1.15 3.59
C ASP A 371 -27.73 1.44 4.19
N LYS A 372 -26.85 2.10 3.43
CA LYS A 372 -25.48 2.42 3.83
C LYS A 372 -25.23 3.90 4.03
N LYS A 373 -26.26 4.73 3.92
CA LYS A 373 -26.15 6.20 3.93
C LYS A 373 -24.97 6.68 3.07
N ALA A 374 -24.92 6.20 1.83
CA ALA A 374 -23.80 6.45 0.93
C ALA A 374 -24.28 6.76 -0.49
N VAL A 375 -23.67 7.76 -1.11
CA VAL A 375 -23.76 7.98 -2.55
C VAL A 375 -22.61 7.22 -3.22
N ILE A 376 -22.90 6.55 -4.33
CA ILE A 376 -21.91 5.75 -5.05
C ILE A 376 -21.92 6.13 -6.52
N PHE A 377 -20.78 6.62 -7.01
CA PHE A 377 -20.50 6.73 -8.44
C PHE A 377 -20.08 5.36 -8.96
N VAL A 378 -20.70 4.87 -10.03
CA VAL A 378 -20.46 3.50 -10.50
C VAL A 378 -20.33 3.40 -12.01
N ILE A 379 -19.25 2.80 -12.50
CA ILE A 379 -19.10 2.45 -13.91
C ILE A 379 -18.98 0.93 -14.04
N ARG A 380 -19.82 0.33 -14.91
CA ARG A 380 -19.86 -1.12 -15.19
C ARG A 380 -19.72 -1.47 -16.67
N LYS A 381 -20.01 -0.55 -17.60
CA LYS A 381 -19.91 -0.82 -19.03
C LYS A 381 -18.45 -1.14 -19.38
N PHE A 382 -18.19 -2.39 -19.78
CA PHE A 382 -16.83 -2.90 -19.99
C PHE A 382 -16.06 -2.07 -21.01
N GLU A 383 -16.68 -1.74 -22.14
CA GLU A 383 -16.09 -0.89 -23.18
C GLU A 383 -15.61 0.46 -22.61
N TYR A 384 -16.45 1.12 -21.80
CA TYR A 384 -16.09 2.39 -21.20
C TYR A 384 -14.95 2.23 -20.17
N ILE A 385 -14.98 1.16 -19.37
CA ILE A 385 -13.91 0.81 -18.44
C ILE A 385 -12.57 0.63 -19.18
N ASN A 386 -12.58 -0.14 -20.26
CA ASN A 386 -11.38 -0.52 -21.00
C ASN A 386 -10.78 0.67 -21.76
N ASN A 387 -11.64 1.52 -22.34
CA ASN A 387 -11.19 2.60 -23.22
C ASN A 387 -10.98 3.93 -22.49
N ASN A 388 -11.57 4.14 -21.31
CA ASN A 388 -11.49 5.42 -20.59
C ASN A 388 -10.88 5.27 -19.20
N ILE A 389 -11.46 4.41 -18.34
CA ILE A 389 -11.07 4.32 -16.92
C ILE A 389 -9.67 3.72 -16.74
N ILE A 390 -9.37 2.63 -17.44
CA ILE A 390 -8.06 1.99 -17.35
C ILE A 390 -6.95 2.92 -17.90
N PRO A 391 -7.06 3.50 -19.11
CA PRO A 391 -6.08 4.47 -19.61
C PRO A 391 -5.92 5.68 -18.70
N PHE A 392 -7.03 6.21 -18.16
CA PHE A 392 -6.99 7.35 -17.24
C PHE A 392 -6.11 7.08 -16.02
N PHE A 393 -6.29 5.95 -15.32
CA PHE A 393 -5.51 5.65 -14.12
C PHE A 393 -4.11 5.06 -14.39
N TYR A 394 -3.79 4.72 -15.64
CA TYR A 394 -2.40 4.52 -16.06
C TYR A 394 -1.68 5.86 -16.24
N LYS A 395 -2.36 6.88 -16.78
CA LYS A 395 -1.83 8.24 -16.94
C LYS A 395 -1.75 8.99 -15.61
N HIS A 396 -2.84 8.96 -14.84
CA HIS A 396 -3.00 9.62 -13.54
C HIS A 396 -2.98 8.55 -12.44
N LYS A 397 -1.77 8.19 -12.00
CA LYS A 397 -1.54 7.02 -11.15
C LYS A 397 -2.20 7.20 -9.77
N ILE A 398 -3.16 6.35 -9.44
CA ILE A 398 -3.59 6.17 -8.04
C ILE A 398 -2.44 5.59 -7.22
N LYS A 399 -2.45 5.82 -5.90
CA LYS A 399 -1.38 5.37 -5.00
C LYS A 399 -1.88 4.33 -3.99
N GLY A 400 -0.91 3.77 -3.25
CA GLY A 400 -1.17 2.83 -2.17
C GLY A 400 -1.45 1.40 -2.60
N VAL A 401 -1.97 0.61 -1.67
CA VAL A 401 -2.46 -0.75 -1.89
C VAL A 401 -3.50 -0.78 -3.01
N LYS A 402 -4.33 0.27 -3.10
CA LYS A 402 -5.36 0.38 -4.14
C LYS A 402 -4.79 0.38 -5.55
N TYR A 403 -3.58 0.90 -5.77
CA TYR A 403 -2.89 0.79 -7.07
C TYR A 403 -2.57 -0.66 -7.45
N LYS A 404 -2.26 -1.51 -6.47
CA LYS A 404 -2.06 -2.95 -6.71
C LYS A 404 -3.37 -3.60 -7.14
N ASP A 405 -4.49 -3.21 -6.51
CA ASP A 405 -5.83 -3.68 -6.90
C ASP A 405 -6.21 -3.23 -8.30
N PHE A 406 -5.97 -1.97 -8.64
CA PHE A 406 -6.18 -1.47 -10.00
C PHE A 406 -5.38 -2.26 -11.03
N LYS A 407 -4.08 -2.52 -10.79
CA LYS A 407 -3.26 -3.30 -11.73
C LYS A 407 -3.78 -4.72 -11.94
N ASP A 408 -4.18 -5.40 -10.86
CA ASP A 408 -4.76 -6.74 -10.96
C ASP A 408 -6.14 -6.71 -11.65
N TRP A 409 -6.95 -5.70 -11.39
CA TRP A 409 -8.22 -5.45 -12.07
C TRP A 409 -8.03 -5.22 -13.58
N SER A 410 -7.02 -4.43 -13.99
CA SER A 410 -6.69 -4.20 -15.40
C SER A 410 -6.19 -5.48 -16.09
N LYS A 411 -5.53 -6.41 -15.39
CA LYS A 411 -5.19 -7.72 -15.96
C LYS A 411 -6.45 -8.52 -16.27
N ALA A 412 -7.43 -8.53 -15.37
CA ALA A 412 -8.71 -9.19 -15.63
C ALA A 412 -9.43 -8.56 -16.84
N ALA A 413 -9.34 -7.24 -17.02
CA ALA A 413 -9.89 -6.56 -18.19
C ALA A 413 -9.29 -7.09 -19.51
N LYS A 414 -7.98 -7.33 -19.58
CA LYS A 414 -7.33 -7.91 -20.78
C LYS A 414 -7.82 -9.33 -21.10
N ILE A 415 -8.13 -10.13 -20.08
CA ILE A 415 -8.73 -11.47 -20.27
C ILE A 415 -10.17 -11.36 -20.79
N ILE A 416 -10.89 -10.33 -20.35
CA ILE A 416 -12.25 -10.06 -20.84
C ILE A 416 -12.21 -9.57 -22.30
N GLU A 417 -11.34 -8.62 -22.60
CA GLU A 417 -11.12 -8.04 -23.94
C GLU A 417 -10.79 -9.11 -24.99
N SER A 418 -9.88 -10.04 -24.66
CA SER A 418 -9.52 -11.17 -25.52
C SER A 418 -10.57 -12.28 -25.61
N LYS A 419 -11.74 -12.11 -24.97
CA LYS A 419 -12.81 -13.13 -24.84
C LYS A 419 -12.40 -14.43 -24.12
N ASN A 420 -11.17 -14.53 -23.61
CA ASN A 420 -10.68 -15.71 -22.89
C ASN A 420 -11.44 -16.01 -21.60
N HIS A 421 -12.14 -15.03 -21.03
CA HIS A 421 -13.05 -15.21 -19.90
C HIS A 421 -14.19 -16.21 -20.16
N LEU A 422 -14.50 -16.52 -21.43
CA LEU A 422 -15.49 -17.52 -21.84
C LEU A 422 -14.95 -18.96 -21.75
N THR A 423 -13.64 -19.12 -21.50
CA THR A 423 -13.01 -20.43 -21.29
C THR A 423 -12.89 -20.74 -19.80
N GLN A 424 -12.90 -22.02 -19.43
CA GLN A 424 -12.70 -22.42 -18.04
C GLN A 424 -11.33 -21.96 -17.50
N GLY A 425 -10.29 -22.00 -18.34
CA GLY A 425 -8.95 -21.52 -17.99
C GLY A 425 -8.93 -20.02 -17.67
N GLY A 426 -9.47 -19.19 -18.56
CA GLY A 426 -9.54 -17.75 -18.35
C GLY A 426 -10.44 -17.35 -17.17
N LEU A 427 -11.57 -18.03 -16.97
CA LEU A 427 -12.41 -17.82 -15.78
C LEU A 427 -11.66 -18.16 -14.49
N ASN A 428 -10.94 -19.28 -14.45
CA ASN A 428 -10.12 -19.68 -13.30
C ASN A 428 -9.03 -18.65 -13.00
N GLU A 429 -8.41 -18.09 -14.04
CA GLU A 429 -7.42 -17.02 -13.89
C GLU A 429 -8.04 -15.75 -13.31
N ILE A 430 -9.18 -15.28 -13.83
CA ILE A 430 -9.90 -14.12 -13.29
C ILE A 430 -10.26 -14.33 -11.81
N ARG A 431 -10.68 -15.54 -11.44
CA ARG A 431 -10.99 -15.88 -10.05
C ARG A 431 -9.74 -15.86 -9.15
N ARG A 432 -8.59 -16.30 -9.67
CA ARG A 432 -7.30 -16.22 -8.95
C ARG A 432 -6.87 -14.77 -8.76
N ILE A 433 -7.01 -13.93 -9.79
CA ILE A 433 -6.74 -12.48 -9.71
C ILE A 433 -7.63 -11.86 -8.63
N ARG A 434 -8.95 -12.10 -8.67
CA ARG A 434 -9.91 -11.57 -7.70
C ARG A 434 -9.56 -11.93 -6.25
N LYS A 435 -9.07 -13.16 -6.00
CA LYS A 435 -8.66 -13.62 -4.67
C LYS A 435 -7.41 -12.93 -4.12
N ASN A 436 -6.70 -12.15 -4.93
CA ASN A 436 -5.53 -11.38 -4.51
C ASN A 436 -5.82 -9.87 -4.44
N MET A 437 -7.08 -9.45 -4.52
CA MET A 437 -7.49 -8.04 -4.55
C MET A 437 -8.28 -7.63 -3.30
N ASN A 438 -8.25 -6.33 -3.01
CA ASN A 438 -9.06 -5.66 -1.99
C ASN A 438 -8.89 -6.34 -0.61
N SER A 439 -9.98 -6.71 0.06
CA SER A 439 -9.97 -7.34 1.39
C SER A 439 -9.27 -8.70 1.44
N TYR A 440 -9.04 -9.35 0.28
CA TYR A 440 -8.29 -10.61 0.22
C TYR A 440 -6.78 -10.40 0.07
N ARG A 441 -6.34 -9.16 -0.17
CA ARG A 441 -4.92 -8.85 -0.34
C ARG A 441 -4.23 -8.81 1.03
N LEU A 442 -3.27 -9.72 1.19
CA LEU A 442 -2.40 -9.83 2.36
C LEU A 442 -1.44 -8.65 2.48
#